data_AF-A0A0A0BDB4-F1
#
_entry.id   AF-A0A0A0BDB4-F1
#
_cell.length_a   1.000
_cell.length_b   1.000
_cell.length_c   1.000
_cell.angle_alpha   90.00
_cell.angle_beta   90.00
_cell.angle_gamma   90.00
#
_symmetry.space_group_name_H-M   'P 1'
#
loop_
_entity.id
_entity.type
_entity.pdbx_description
1 polymer ?
#
loop_
_entity_poly.entity_id
_entity_poly.type
_entity_poly.pdbx_seq_one_letter_code
_entity_poly.pdbx_strand_id
1 'polypeptide(L)' 'MKTAQFNSQAETSILLAFDQDKLERLIQEGKLHAADFNCLDKTSKRTVWNMLLSTAAKTLQS' A
#
# COMPACT_ATOMS: atom_id res chain seq x y z
N MET A 1 -8.41 -43.33 -3.23
CA MET A 1 -8.18 -41.93 -3.65
C MET A 1 -8.26 -41.07 -2.39
N LYS A 2 -7.14 -40.49 -1.94
CA LYS A 2 -7.08 -39.72 -0.68
C LYS A 2 -7.25 -38.25 -1.05
N THR A 3 -8.37 -37.66 -0.70
CA THR A 3 -8.65 -36.23 -0.94
C THR A 3 -7.71 -35.40 -0.08
N ALA A 4 -6.83 -34.64 -0.73
CA ALA A 4 -6.01 -33.66 -0.05
C ALA A 4 -6.94 -32.55 0.48
N GLN A 5 -7.11 -32.49 1.80
CA GLN A 5 -7.77 -31.37 2.45
C GLN A 5 -6.82 -30.18 2.42
N PHE A 6 -7.10 -29.21 1.56
CA PHE A 6 -6.43 -27.92 1.60
C PHE A 6 -6.90 -27.20 2.87
N ASN A 7 -6.00 -27.07 3.83
CA ASN A 7 -6.23 -26.29 5.04
C ASN A 7 -6.33 -24.81 4.63
N SER A 8 -7.55 -24.29 4.50
CA SER A 8 -7.79 -22.86 4.29
C SER A 8 -7.50 -22.11 5.58
N GLN A 9 -6.22 -21.92 5.91
CA GLN A 9 -5.84 -20.92 6.91
C GLN A 9 -6.23 -19.56 6.34
N ALA A 10 -7.29 -18.97 6.90
CA ALA A 10 -7.63 -17.59 6.65
C ALA A 10 -6.43 -16.73 7.05
N GLU A 11 -5.73 -16.19 6.06
CA GLU A 11 -4.67 -15.20 6.22
C GLU A 11 -5.14 -14.11 7.19
N THR A 12 -4.62 -14.11 8.41
CA THR A 12 -4.88 -13.06 9.40
C THR A 12 -4.28 -11.76 8.90
N SER A 13 -5.08 -11.01 8.16
CA SER A 13 -4.70 -9.69 7.67
C SER A 13 -4.68 -8.70 8.83
N ILE A 14 -3.52 -8.10 9.08
CA ILE A 14 -3.38 -7.01 10.05
C ILE A 14 -3.73 -5.71 9.33
N LEU A 15 -4.86 -5.12 9.68
CA LEU A 15 -5.25 -3.80 9.19
C LEU A 15 -4.47 -2.74 9.97
N LEU A 16 -3.55 -2.06 9.31
CA LEU A 16 -2.81 -0.93 9.88
C LEU A 16 -3.27 0.37 9.22
N ALA A 17 -3.68 1.34 10.02
CA ALA A 17 -4.04 2.68 9.55
C ALA A 17 -2.88 3.64 9.81
N PHE A 18 -2.60 4.49 8.82
CA PHE A 18 -1.70 5.62 8.95
C PHE A 18 -2.51 6.90 8.85
N ASP A 19 -2.11 7.91 9.62
CA ASP A 19 -2.46 9.29 9.34
C ASP A 19 -1.82 9.74 8.02
N GLN A 20 -2.44 10.72 7.36
CA GLN A 20 -2.04 11.17 6.03
C GLN A 20 -0.59 11.67 6.00
N ASP A 21 -0.19 12.49 6.99
CA ASP A 21 1.15 13.08 7.05
C ASP A 21 2.24 12.02 7.15
N LYS A 22 2.00 10.99 7.98
CA LYS A 22 2.91 9.85 8.11
C LYS A 22 3.01 9.06 6.81
N LEU A 23 1.89 8.83 6.12
CA LEU A 23 1.88 8.15 4.83
C LEU A 23 2.68 8.92 3.78
N GLU A 24 2.47 10.24 3.68
CA GLU A 24 3.23 11.11 2.77
C GLU A 24 4.73 11.07 3.05
N ARG A 25 5.12 11.10 4.33
CA ARG A 25 6.53 11.01 4.73
C ARG A 25 7.15 9.67 4.36
N LEU A 26 6.44 8.56 4.58
CA LEU A 26 6.92 7.23 4.20
C LEU A 26 7.08 7.09 2.68
N ILE A 27 6.20 7.72 1.90
CA ILE A 27 6.32 7.81 0.43
C ILE A 27 7.58 8.60 0.04
N GLN A 28 7.79 9.78 0.63
CA GLN A 28 8.95 10.64 0.36
C GLN A 28 10.28 9.96 0.71
N GLU A 29 10.31 9.20 1.79
CA GLU A 29 11.48 8.44 2.24
C GLU A 29 11.69 7.14 1.42
N GLY A 30 10.79 6.80 0.49
CA GLY A 30 10.89 5.59 -0.34
C GLY A 30 10.71 4.28 0.44
N LYS A 31 10.02 4.33 1.59
CA LYS A 31 9.87 3.20 2.52
C LYS A 31 8.68 2.29 2.22
N LEU A 32 7.84 2.65 1.26
CA LEU A 32 6.66 1.89 0.86
C LEU A 32 6.83 1.32 -0.53
N HIS A 33 6.42 0.07 -0.69
CA HIS A 33 6.41 -0.63 -1.96
C HIS A 33 5.02 -0.55 -2.60
N ALA A 34 4.93 -0.65 -3.93
CA ALA A 34 3.64 -0.61 -4.64
C ALA A 34 2.64 -1.69 -4.16
N ALA A 35 3.16 -2.82 -3.68
CA ALA A 35 2.37 -3.92 -3.14
C ALA A 35 1.64 -3.57 -1.83
N ASP A 36 2.16 -2.61 -1.04
CA ASP A 36 1.56 -2.20 0.23
C ASP A 36 0.19 -1.54 0.03
N PHE A 37 -0.09 -1.06 -1.19
CA PHE A 37 -1.35 -0.42 -1.56
C PHE A 37 -2.36 -1.37 -2.20
N ASN A 38 -2.05 -2.66 -2.34
CA ASN A 38 -2.95 -3.62 -3.01
C ASN A 38 -4.29 -3.77 -2.28
N CYS A 39 -4.28 -3.70 -0.95
CA CYS A 39 -5.45 -3.84 -0.09
C CYS A 39 -6.38 -2.61 -0.10
N LEU A 40 -5.94 -1.50 -0.69
CA LEU A 40 -6.73 -0.28 -0.74
C LEU A 40 -7.89 -0.38 -1.74
N ASP A 41 -9.01 0.24 -1.38
CA ASP A 41 -10.11 0.47 -2.31
C ASP A 41 -9.71 1.45 -3.44
N LYS A 42 -10.56 1.57 -4.45
CA LYS A 42 -10.30 2.41 -5.64
C LYS A 42 -10.12 3.90 -5.30
N THR A 43 -10.85 4.41 -4.32
CA THR A 43 -10.79 5.81 -3.89
C THR A 43 -9.48 6.06 -3.15
N SER A 44 -9.16 5.20 -2.18
CA SER A 44 -7.93 5.24 -1.40
C SER A 44 -6.68 5.11 -2.28
N LYS A 45 -6.70 4.20 -3.28
CA LYS A 45 -5.61 4.07 -4.28
C LYS A 45 -5.36 5.35 -5.05
N ARG A 46 -6.41 6.06 -5.46
CA ARG A 46 -6.28 7.33 -6.20
C ARG A 46 -5.58 8.38 -5.35
N THR A 47 -5.94 8.50 -4.08
CA THR A 47 -5.31 9.44 -3.15
C THR A 47 -3.83 9.17 -2.99
N VAL A 48 -3.45 7.91 -2.75
CA VAL A 48 -2.04 7.50 -2.65
C VAL A 48 -1.29 7.78 -3.96
N TRP A 49 -1.90 7.51 -5.12
CA TRP A 49 -1.26 7.74 -6.41
C TRP A 49 -0.97 9.22 -6.67
N ASN A 50 -1.86 10.12 -6.23
CA ASN A 50 -1.61 11.56 -6.29
C ASN A 50 -0.44 11.98 -5.40
N MET A 51 -0.30 11.40 -4.20
CA MET A 51 0.83 11.65 -3.30
C MET A 51 2.16 11.19 -3.91
N LEU A 52 2.18 9.99 -4.52
CA LEU A 52 3.33 9.46 -5.23
C LEU A 52 3.71 10.34 -6.42
N LEU A 53 2.73 10.75 -7.24
CA LEU A 53 2.96 11.63 -8.39
C LEU A 53 3.52 12.99 -7.95
N SER A 54 2.95 13.60 -6.90
CA SER A 54 3.45 14.85 -6.35
C SER A 54 4.89 14.72 -5.85
N THR A 55 5.20 13.62 -5.16
CA THR A 55 6.55 13.34 -4.67
C THR A 55 7.53 13.18 -5.83
N ALA A 56 7.20 12.37 -6.84
CA ALA A 56 8.04 12.19 -8.02
C ALA A 56 8.28 13.50 -8.78
N ALA A 57 7.24 14.33 -8.93
CA ALA A 57 7.36 15.64 -9.58
C ALA A 57 8.33 16.56 -8.84
N LYS A 58 8.33 16.56 -7.49
CA LYS A 58 9.27 17.33 -6.68
C LYS A 58 10.71 16.84 -6.89
N THR A 59 10.94 15.54 -6.90
CA THR A 59 12.27 14.94 -7.10
C THR A 59 12.83 15.20 -8.51
N LEU A 60 11.97 15.34 -9.52
CA LEU A 60 12.40 15.62 -10.90
C LEU A 60 12.70 17.11 -11.15
N GLN A 61 12.26 18.01 -10.27
CA GLN A 61 12.49 19.46 -10.37
C GLN A 61 13.72 19.94 -9.58
N SER A 62 14.31 19.06 -8.77
CA SER A 62 15.54 19.29 -7.99
C SER A 62 16.78 18.77 -8.72
#